data_AF-A0A7W0H444-F1
#
_entry.id   AF-A0A7W0H444-F1
#
_cell.length_a   1.000
_cell.length_b   1.000
_cell.length_c   1.000
_cell.angle_alpha   90.00
_cell.angle_beta   90.00
_cell.angle_gamma   90.00
#
_symmetry.space_group_name_H-M   'P 1'
#
loop_
_entity.id
_entity.type
_entity.pdbx_description
1 polymer ?
#
loop_
_entity_poly.entity_id
_entity_poly.type
_entity_poly.pdbx_seq_one_letter_code
_entity_poly.pdbx_strand_id
1 'polypeptide(L)'
;MRPIHSLGVFIPIAIVLELAHAGPILVFGAAALAVIPCAAVMGEATEAIAARTGPGIGGMLNVTFGNAPELIIAFFALIEGLQEVVKASIVGSIIGNILLVMGAAMFVGGLPRDKQQFSQTAANAQSAMLMLALAALIFPAIFQLIHGGGLPTVGDERVNFGSELEKLSFGVAIVLLISYAAGLIFSLKTHRDVFNPYGDAGEEEPPHRWTVRRAAVYLALAAVAVGVMSEILVGSISDASKDIGLSQFFVGVFVVAIVGNAAEHWVAVLVAAKDKMDLAVNIAIGSSAQVALFVAPVLVLVSFLVGPEPMALVF
;
A
#
# COMPACT_ATOMS: atom_id res chain seq x y z
N MET A 1 -22.00 0.81 12.10
CA MET A 1 -20.53 0.76 12.32
C MET A 1 -19.93 0.06 11.12
N ARG A 2 -18.81 0.55 10.57
CA ARG A 2 -18.14 -0.13 9.45
C ARG A 2 -17.69 -1.53 9.94
N PRO A 3 -17.97 -2.63 9.21
CA PRO A 3 -17.62 -3.99 9.64
C PRO A 3 -16.13 -4.13 9.98
N ILE A 4 -15.27 -3.36 9.31
CA ILE A 4 -13.82 -3.37 9.51
C ILE A 4 -13.40 -3.03 10.95
N HIS A 5 -14.18 -2.23 11.70
CA HIS A 5 -13.84 -1.86 13.08
C HIS A 5 -14.09 -2.98 14.09
N SER A 6 -14.91 -4.00 13.76
CA SER A 6 -15.11 -5.14 14.67
C SER A 6 -13.83 -5.97 14.82
N LEU A 7 -12.93 -5.90 13.84
CA LEU A 7 -11.60 -6.52 13.90
C LEU A 7 -10.69 -5.87 14.96
N GLY A 8 -11.07 -4.73 15.54
CA GLY A 8 -10.29 -4.08 16.61
C GLY A 8 -10.08 -4.96 17.85
N VAL A 9 -10.91 -6.00 18.03
CA VAL A 9 -10.72 -7.02 19.08
C VAL A 9 -9.41 -7.80 18.91
N PHE A 10 -8.88 -7.89 17.69
CA PHE A 10 -7.62 -8.59 17.43
C PHE A 10 -6.40 -7.83 17.94
N ILE A 11 -6.49 -6.53 18.19
CA ILE A 11 -5.37 -5.73 18.74
C ILE A 11 -4.94 -6.26 20.12
N PRO A 12 -5.81 -6.31 21.15
CA PRO A 12 -5.42 -6.89 22.44
C PRO A 12 -5.13 -8.38 22.35
N ILE A 13 -5.77 -9.13 21.45
CA ILE A 13 -5.50 -10.56 21.25
C ILE A 13 -4.08 -10.77 20.75
N ALA A 14 -3.64 -10.03 19.73
CA ALA A 14 -2.28 -10.13 19.18
C ALA A 14 -1.22 -9.82 20.24
N ILE A 15 -1.44 -8.77 21.03
CA ILE A 15 -0.54 -8.40 22.14
C ILE A 15 -0.47 -9.51 23.19
N VAL A 16 -1.60 -10.07 23.60
CA VAL A 16 -1.62 -11.16 24.59
C VAL A 16 -0.95 -12.42 24.06
N LEU A 17 -1.19 -12.78 22.79
CA LEU A 17 -0.56 -13.94 22.16
C LEU A 17 0.96 -13.76 22.06
N GLU A 18 1.43 -12.57 21.70
CA GLU A 18 2.84 -12.21 21.66
C GLU A 18 3.50 -12.33 23.04
N LEU A 19 2.88 -11.70 24.05
CA LEU A 19 3.39 -11.72 25.44
C LEU A 19 3.35 -13.11 26.07
N ALA A 20 2.42 -13.96 25.64
CA ALA A 20 2.33 -15.35 26.07
C ALA A 20 3.25 -16.29 25.28
N HIS A 21 3.98 -15.78 24.28
CA HIS A 21 4.78 -16.56 23.33
C HIS A 21 3.98 -17.73 22.73
N ALA A 22 2.76 -17.42 22.29
CA ALA A 22 1.89 -18.38 21.63
C ALA A 22 2.45 -18.82 20.27
N GLY A 23 1.81 -19.81 19.65
CA GLY A 23 2.26 -20.34 18.36
C GLY A 23 2.39 -19.26 17.27
N PRO A 24 3.45 -19.27 16.45
CA PRO A 24 3.74 -18.22 15.46
C PRO A 24 2.57 -17.94 14.51
N ILE A 25 1.87 -18.98 14.06
CA ILE A 25 0.70 -18.85 13.18
C ILE A 25 -0.42 -18.03 13.84
N LEU A 26 -0.66 -18.23 15.14
CA LEU A 26 -1.72 -17.52 15.87
C LEU A 26 -1.35 -16.05 16.08
N VAL A 27 -0.10 -15.80 16.45
CA VAL A 27 0.46 -14.44 16.59
C VAL A 27 0.35 -13.71 15.25
N PHE A 28 0.87 -14.31 14.19
CA PHE A 28 0.85 -13.77 12.83
C PHE A 28 -0.57 -13.47 12.34
N GLY A 29 -1.49 -14.43 12.46
CA GLY A 29 -2.88 -14.27 12.04
C GLY A 29 -3.61 -13.20 12.84
N ALA A 30 -3.40 -13.14 14.16
CA ALA A 30 -4.02 -12.10 15.01
C ALA A 30 -3.46 -10.71 14.69
N ALA A 31 -2.15 -10.57 14.52
CA ALA A 31 -1.51 -9.31 14.15
C ALA A 31 -1.99 -8.83 12.77
N ALA A 32 -2.06 -9.72 11.77
CA ALA A 32 -2.56 -9.41 10.44
C ALA A 32 -4.00 -8.85 10.49
N LEU A 33 -4.88 -9.48 11.26
CA LEU A 33 -6.26 -9.01 11.45
C LEU A 33 -6.34 -7.71 12.26
N ALA A 34 -5.40 -7.48 13.18
CA ALA A 34 -5.33 -6.27 14.00
C ALA A 34 -4.85 -5.03 13.23
N VAL A 35 -3.98 -5.21 12.22
CA VAL A 35 -3.49 -4.09 11.38
C VAL A 35 -4.64 -3.47 10.57
N ILE A 36 -5.56 -4.28 10.04
CA ILE A 36 -6.67 -3.84 9.18
C ILE A 36 -7.51 -2.69 9.80
N PRO A 37 -8.07 -2.81 11.03
CA PRO A 37 -8.82 -1.71 11.64
C PRO A 37 -7.94 -0.50 11.98
N CYS A 38 -6.67 -0.71 12.33
CA CYS A 38 -5.72 0.39 12.60
C CYS A 38 -5.47 1.21 11.34
N ALA A 39 -5.20 0.54 10.22
CA ALA A 39 -5.06 1.16 8.89
C ALA A 39 -6.33 1.90 8.47
N ALA A 40 -7.51 1.32 8.73
CA ALA A 40 -8.79 1.97 8.42
C ALA A 40 -8.98 3.29 9.19
N VAL A 41 -8.69 3.30 10.50
CA VAL A 41 -8.76 4.52 11.33
C VAL A 41 -7.74 5.56 10.85
N MET A 42 -6.55 5.12 10.44
CA MET A 42 -5.52 5.98 9.88
C MET A 42 -5.99 6.67 8.59
N GLY A 43 -6.63 5.92 7.68
CA GLY A 43 -7.23 6.44 6.46
C GLY A 43 -8.36 7.44 6.74
N GLU A 44 -9.30 7.09 7.63
CA GLU A 44 -10.39 8.00 8.04
C GLU A 44 -9.85 9.30 8.66
N ALA A 45 -8.78 9.21 9.45
CA ALA A 45 -8.16 10.38 10.06
C ALA A 45 -7.48 11.28 9.01
N THR A 46 -6.83 10.66 8.02
CA THR A 46 -6.20 11.35 6.90
C THR A 46 -7.23 12.08 6.06
N GLU A 47 -8.32 11.41 5.68
CA GLU A 47 -9.44 11.98 4.94
C GLU A 47 -10.07 13.16 5.71
N ALA A 48 -10.26 13.00 7.03
CA ALA A 48 -10.76 14.05 7.92
C ALA A 48 -9.91 15.32 7.98
N ILE A 49 -8.58 15.20 7.88
CA ILE A 49 -7.68 16.34 7.81
C ILE A 49 -7.66 16.91 6.39
N ALA A 50 -7.61 16.06 5.37
CA ALA A 50 -7.52 16.44 3.97
C ALA A 50 -8.74 17.27 3.52
N ALA A 51 -9.95 16.86 3.93
CA ALA A 51 -11.19 17.57 3.63
C ALA A 51 -11.22 19.02 4.17
N ARG A 52 -10.37 19.36 5.15
CA ARG A 52 -10.37 20.67 5.83
C ARG A 52 -9.09 21.48 5.58
N THR A 53 -8.09 20.94 4.88
CA THR A 53 -6.81 21.61 4.59
C THR A 53 -6.70 22.15 3.16
N GLY A 54 -7.75 21.98 2.35
CA GLY A 54 -7.84 22.46 0.97
C GLY A 54 -7.22 21.50 -0.05
N PRO A 55 -7.51 21.64 -1.35
CA PRO A 55 -7.22 20.61 -2.34
C PRO A 55 -5.73 20.22 -2.47
N GLY A 56 -4.82 21.20 -2.36
CA GLY A 56 -3.39 20.95 -2.49
C GLY A 56 -2.80 20.19 -1.30
N ILE A 57 -2.97 20.73 -0.09
CA ILE A 57 -2.45 20.10 1.15
C ILE A 57 -3.19 18.80 1.43
N GLY A 58 -4.51 18.77 1.23
CA GLY A 58 -5.31 17.56 1.39
C GLY A 58 -4.90 16.44 0.43
N GLY A 59 -4.63 16.76 -0.83
CA GLY A 59 -4.10 15.79 -1.79
C GLY A 59 -2.74 15.22 -1.37
N MET A 60 -1.83 16.08 -0.87
CA MET A 60 -0.51 15.64 -0.38
C MET A 60 -0.60 14.76 0.87
N LEU A 61 -1.50 15.09 1.80
CA LEU A 61 -1.76 14.30 2.99
C LEU A 61 -2.34 12.93 2.63
N ASN A 62 -3.31 12.90 1.72
CA ASN A 62 -3.93 11.64 1.29
C ASN A 62 -2.93 10.72 0.60
N VAL A 63 -2.06 11.29 -0.23
CA VAL A 63 -0.95 10.56 -0.85
C VAL A 63 0.01 9.95 0.17
N THR A 64 0.45 10.75 1.14
CA THR A 64 1.48 10.31 2.09
C THR A 64 0.92 9.32 3.10
N PHE A 65 -0.23 9.65 3.70
CA PHE A 65 -0.81 8.87 4.78
C PHE A 65 -1.79 7.79 4.33
N GLY A 66 -2.28 7.84 3.08
CA GLY A 66 -3.08 6.76 2.48
C GLY A 66 -2.29 5.46 2.35
N ASN A 67 -1.02 5.56 1.93
CA ASN A 67 -0.10 4.41 1.81
C ASN A 67 0.72 4.16 3.09
N ALA A 68 0.47 4.90 4.17
CA ALA A 68 1.28 4.79 5.36
C ALA A 68 1.23 3.41 6.05
N PRO A 69 0.09 2.69 6.11
CA PRO A 69 0.08 1.35 6.67
C PRO A 69 1.04 0.41 5.94
N GLU A 70 1.02 0.41 4.61
CA GLU A 70 1.94 -0.37 3.79
C GLU A 70 3.40 0.03 4.02
N LEU A 71 3.70 1.34 4.03
CA LEU A 71 5.04 1.85 4.33
C LEU A 71 5.53 1.44 5.73
N ILE A 72 4.67 1.46 6.74
CA ILE A 72 5.03 1.07 8.11
C ILE A 72 5.32 -0.43 8.18
N ILE A 73 4.47 -1.29 7.60
CA ILE A 73 4.72 -2.74 7.58
C ILE A 73 6.04 -3.05 6.86
N ALA A 74 6.23 -2.47 5.68
CA ALA A 74 7.45 -2.65 4.89
C ALA A 74 8.69 -2.08 5.60
N PHE A 75 8.56 -1.00 6.35
CA PHE A 75 9.64 -0.42 7.15
C PHE A 75 10.12 -1.39 8.25
N PHE A 76 9.20 -1.99 9.01
CA PHE A 76 9.57 -3.01 10.00
C PHE A 76 10.17 -4.25 9.35
N ALA A 77 9.63 -4.68 8.20
CA ALA A 77 10.22 -5.76 7.43
C ALA A 77 11.64 -5.43 6.93
N LEU A 78 11.93 -4.18 6.54
CA LEU A 78 13.28 -3.75 6.18
C LEU A 78 14.26 -3.78 7.37
N ILE A 79 13.81 -3.38 8.58
CA ILE A 79 14.63 -3.44 9.80
C ILE A 79 14.98 -4.89 10.14
N GLU A 80 13.99 -5.80 10.07
CA GLU A 80 14.20 -7.25 10.20
C GLU A 80 14.89 -7.86 8.97
N GLY A 81 15.25 -7.03 7.99
CA GLY A 81 15.87 -7.36 6.70
C GLY A 81 15.13 -8.45 5.91
N LEU A 82 13.82 -8.55 6.06
CA LEU A 82 12.97 -9.37 5.21
C LEU A 82 12.74 -8.67 3.87
N GLN A 83 13.82 -8.41 3.11
CA GLN A 83 13.76 -7.70 1.84
C GLN A 83 12.90 -8.46 0.81
N GLU A 84 12.92 -9.80 0.83
CA GLU A 84 12.03 -10.61 0.01
C GLU A 84 10.55 -10.29 0.29
N VAL A 85 10.16 -10.19 1.56
CA VAL A 85 8.80 -9.85 1.98
C VAL A 85 8.40 -8.45 1.50
N VAL A 86 9.31 -7.47 1.59
CA VAL A 86 9.06 -6.09 1.15
C VAL A 86 8.85 -6.02 -0.37
N LYS A 87 9.72 -6.68 -1.14
CA LYS A 87 9.58 -6.74 -2.60
C LYS A 87 8.31 -7.49 -3.01
N ALA A 88 8.03 -8.59 -2.33
CA ALA A 88 6.81 -9.37 -2.50
C ALA A 88 5.56 -8.56 -2.18
N SER A 89 5.54 -7.76 -1.12
CA SER A 89 4.38 -6.93 -0.78
C SER A 89 4.15 -5.84 -1.81
N ILE A 90 5.19 -5.19 -2.35
CA ILE A 90 5.07 -4.22 -3.45
C ILE A 90 4.40 -4.86 -4.68
N VAL A 91 4.90 -6.03 -5.10
CA VAL A 91 4.33 -6.77 -6.24
C VAL A 91 2.89 -7.19 -5.94
N GLY A 92 2.66 -7.71 -4.74
CA GLY A 92 1.36 -8.13 -4.24
C GLY A 92 0.34 -7.01 -4.21
N SER A 93 0.73 -5.82 -3.78
CA SER A 93 -0.15 -4.65 -3.73
C SER A 93 -0.55 -4.19 -5.13
N ILE A 94 0.39 -4.16 -6.07
CA ILE A 94 0.12 -3.81 -7.47
C ILE A 94 -0.85 -4.83 -8.10
N ILE A 95 -0.53 -6.13 -7.99
CA ILE A 95 -1.36 -7.22 -8.56
C ILE A 95 -2.73 -7.27 -7.86
N GLY A 96 -2.74 -7.17 -6.53
CA GLY A 96 -3.94 -7.19 -5.70
C GLY A 96 -4.89 -6.08 -6.08
N ASN A 97 -4.40 -4.85 -6.22
CA ASN A 97 -5.24 -3.72 -6.63
C ASN A 97 -5.82 -3.90 -8.04
N ILE A 98 -5.01 -4.32 -9.02
CA ILE A 98 -5.44 -4.40 -10.42
C ILE A 98 -6.35 -5.60 -10.70
N LEU A 99 -6.10 -6.74 -10.04
CA LEU A 99 -6.84 -7.97 -10.30
C LEU A 99 -7.89 -8.23 -9.23
N LEU A 100 -7.47 -8.29 -7.96
CA LEU A 100 -8.37 -8.67 -6.87
C LEU A 100 -9.37 -7.55 -6.55
N VAL A 101 -8.90 -6.34 -6.30
CA VAL A 101 -9.76 -5.21 -5.89
C VAL A 101 -10.62 -4.75 -7.04
N MET A 102 -10.02 -4.50 -8.21
CA MET A 102 -10.76 -4.12 -9.40
C MET A 102 -11.78 -5.21 -9.77
N GLY A 103 -11.38 -6.49 -9.76
CA GLY A 103 -12.25 -7.61 -10.05
C GLY A 103 -13.42 -7.72 -9.06
N ALA A 104 -13.14 -7.58 -7.76
CA ALA A 104 -14.18 -7.58 -6.73
C ALA A 104 -15.12 -6.37 -6.86
N ALA A 105 -14.59 -5.18 -7.17
CA ALA A 105 -15.37 -3.97 -7.39
C ALA A 105 -16.30 -4.12 -8.61
N MET A 106 -15.77 -4.62 -9.73
CA MET A 106 -16.57 -4.91 -10.94
C MET A 106 -17.62 -5.99 -10.68
N PHE A 107 -17.26 -7.06 -9.96
CA PHE A 107 -18.19 -8.14 -9.63
C PHE A 107 -19.34 -7.63 -8.76
N VAL A 108 -19.04 -7.01 -7.63
CA VAL A 108 -20.07 -6.53 -6.68
C VAL A 108 -20.88 -5.36 -7.26
N GLY A 109 -20.22 -4.42 -7.94
CA GLY A 109 -20.89 -3.28 -8.58
C GLY A 109 -21.81 -3.67 -9.74
N GLY A 110 -21.44 -4.73 -10.46
CA GLY A 110 -22.18 -5.28 -11.59
C GLY A 110 -23.30 -6.27 -11.23
N LEU A 111 -23.31 -6.87 -10.04
CA LEU A 111 -24.39 -7.80 -9.63
C LEU A 111 -25.81 -7.24 -9.86
N PRO A 112 -26.13 -5.99 -9.50
CA PRO A 112 -27.45 -5.41 -9.74
C PRO A 112 -27.57 -4.62 -11.07
N ARG A 113 -26.56 -4.62 -11.95
CA ARG A 113 -26.48 -3.70 -13.11
C ARG A 113 -25.93 -4.38 -14.37
N ASP A 114 -26.48 -4.04 -15.53
CA ASP A 114 -25.96 -4.55 -16.81
C ASP A 114 -24.60 -3.94 -17.18
N LYS A 115 -24.38 -2.66 -16.86
CA LYS A 115 -23.16 -1.90 -17.19
C LYS A 115 -22.90 -0.82 -16.15
N GLN A 116 -21.62 -0.52 -15.92
CA GLN A 116 -21.16 0.65 -15.17
C GLN A 116 -20.20 1.46 -16.04
N GLN A 117 -20.25 2.78 -15.93
CA GLN A 117 -19.41 3.68 -16.71
C GLN A 117 -18.27 4.23 -15.86
N PHE A 118 -17.16 4.52 -16.53
CA PHE A 118 -16.03 5.23 -15.96
C PHE A 118 -15.33 6.08 -17.03
N SER A 119 -14.58 7.07 -16.58
CA SER A 119 -13.78 8.00 -17.35
C SER A 119 -12.58 7.28 -17.93
N GLN A 120 -12.66 7.03 -19.24
CA GLN A 120 -11.56 6.43 -19.99
C GLN A 120 -10.29 7.29 -19.90
N THR A 121 -10.42 8.62 -19.86
CA THR A 121 -9.28 9.54 -19.78
C THR A 121 -8.52 9.39 -18.47
N ALA A 122 -9.23 9.36 -17.32
CA ALA A 122 -8.60 9.20 -16.01
C ALA A 122 -7.96 7.82 -15.87
N ALA A 123 -8.68 6.76 -16.27
CA ALA A 123 -8.17 5.40 -16.24
C ALA A 123 -6.93 5.21 -17.14
N ASN A 124 -6.93 5.78 -18.35
CA ASN A 124 -5.79 5.72 -19.26
C ASN A 124 -4.58 6.47 -18.70
N ALA A 125 -4.77 7.64 -18.09
CA ALA A 125 -3.68 8.40 -17.52
C ALA A 125 -3.01 7.65 -16.35
N GLN A 126 -3.81 7.08 -15.44
CA GLN A 126 -3.28 6.27 -14.33
C GLN A 126 -2.61 4.99 -14.81
N SER A 127 -3.20 4.31 -15.80
CA SER A 127 -2.61 3.10 -16.39
C SER A 127 -1.28 3.39 -17.09
N ALA A 128 -1.16 4.53 -17.78
CA ALA A 128 0.09 4.94 -18.41
C ALA A 128 1.18 5.28 -17.38
N MET A 129 0.82 5.97 -16.29
CA MET A 129 1.75 6.25 -15.18
C MET A 129 2.26 4.95 -14.55
N LEU A 130 1.35 4.00 -14.27
CA LEU A 130 1.70 2.69 -13.76
C LEU A 130 2.61 1.92 -14.73
N MET A 131 2.30 1.89 -16.02
CA MET A 131 3.10 1.18 -17.02
C MET A 131 4.53 1.73 -17.12
N LEU A 132 4.67 3.06 -17.08
CA LEU A 132 5.99 3.72 -17.03
C LEU A 132 6.74 3.39 -15.74
N ALA A 133 6.05 3.37 -14.60
CA ALA A 133 6.63 3.00 -13.32
C ALA A 133 7.14 1.56 -13.31
N LEU A 134 6.33 0.62 -13.80
CA LEU A 134 6.70 -0.79 -13.92
C LEU A 134 7.90 -0.99 -14.86
N ALA A 135 7.94 -0.29 -15.99
CA ALA A 135 9.09 -0.33 -16.90
C ALA A 135 10.39 0.12 -16.22
N ALA A 136 10.33 1.17 -15.39
CA ALA A 136 11.47 1.64 -14.61
C ALA A 136 11.82 0.68 -13.45
N LEU A 137 10.85 0.10 -12.74
CA LEU A 137 11.07 -0.87 -11.66
C LEU A 137 11.74 -2.16 -12.15
N ILE A 138 11.48 -2.58 -13.40
CA ILE A 138 12.08 -3.78 -14.00
C ILE A 138 13.53 -3.53 -14.45
N PHE A 139 13.93 -2.26 -14.64
CA PHE A 139 15.22 -1.92 -15.24
C PHE A 139 16.44 -2.48 -14.48
N PRO A 140 16.54 -2.41 -13.14
CA PRO A 140 17.67 -3.00 -12.43
C PRO A 140 17.73 -4.53 -12.54
N ALA A 141 16.58 -5.21 -12.56
CA ALA A 141 16.54 -6.67 -12.79
C ALA A 141 17.06 -7.04 -14.20
N ILE A 142 16.71 -6.27 -15.24
CA ILE A 142 17.26 -6.45 -16.58
C ILE A 142 18.77 -6.21 -16.60
N PHE A 143 19.24 -5.15 -15.94
CA PHE A 143 20.66 -4.83 -15.84
C PHE A 143 21.46 -5.98 -15.22
N GLN A 144 20.95 -6.56 -14.13
CA GLN A 144 21.54 -7.72 -13.45
C GLN A 144 21.68 -8.93 -14.39
N LEU A 145 20.62 -9.26 -15.12
CA LEU A 145 20.61 -10.37 -16.08
C LEU A 145 21.61 -10.19 -17.22
N ILE A 146 21.74 -8.97 -17.76
CA ILE A 146 22.65 -8.67 -18.87
C ILE A 146 24.12 -8.76 -18.44
N HIS A 147 24.43 -8.40 -17.19
CA HIS A 147 25.79 -8.49 -16.64
C HIS A 147 26.16 -9.91 -16.15
N GLY A 148 25.32 -10.91 -16.44
CA GLY A 148 25.57 -12.31 -16.11
C GLY A 148 25.25 -12.68 -14.66
N GLY A 149 24.55 -11.81 -13.94
CA GLY A 149 24.04 -12.09 -12.60
C GLY A 149 22.78 -12.94 -12.61
N GLY A 150 22.55 -13.70 -11.53
CA GLY A 150 21.30 -14.41 -11.29
C GLY A 150 20.21 -13.50 -10.70
N LEU A 151 18.96 -13.88 -10.91
CA LEU A 151 17.82 -13.36 -10.14
C LEU A 151 17.75 -14.06 -8.77
N PRO A 152 17.20 -13.39 -7.74
CA PRO A 152 16.94 -14.02 -6.45
C PRO A 152 16.01 -15.22 -6.63
N THR A 153 16.25 -16.27 -5.85
CA THR A 153 15.38 -17.45 -5.79
C THR A 153 14.38 -17.33 -4.67
N VAL A 154 13.24 -18.03 -4.79
CA VAL A 154 12.20 -18.00 -3.76
C VAL A 154 12.73 -18.60 -2.47
N GLY A 155 12.70 -17.83 -1.39
CA GLY A 155 13.25 -18.19 -0.07
C GLY A 155 14.59 -17.51 0.25
N ASP A 156 15.19 -16.77 -0.69
CA ASP A 156 16.33 -15.91 -0.39
C ASP A 156 15.83 -14.68 0.38
N GLU A 157 15.91 -14.71 1.72
CA GLU A 157 15.45 -13.59 2.57
C GLU A 157 16.15 -12.27 2.18
N ARG A 158 17.44 -12.36 1.81
CA ARG A 158 18.33 -11.25 1.44
C ARG A 158 19.32 -11.69 0.37
N VAL A 159 19.55 -10.82 -0.62
CA VAL A 159 20.57 -11.02 -1.66
C VAL A 159 21.41 -9.75 -1.80
N ASN A 160 22.72 -9.88 -1.60
CA ASN A 160 23.65 -8.78 -1.81
C ASN A 160 24.01 -8.71 -3.31
N PHE A 161 23.50 -7.69 -3.99
CA PHE A 161 23.73 -7.49 -5.43
C PHE A 161 24.98 -6.65 -5.74
N GLY A 162 25.68 -6.18 -4.71
CA GLY A 162 26.83 -5.30 -4.85
C GLY A 162 26.46 -3.83 -5.10
N SER A 163 27.42 -2.96 -4.77
CA SER A 163 27.18 -1.51 -4.71
C SER A 163 26.77 -0.86 -6.04
N GLU A 164 27.08 -1.45 -7.18
CA GLU A 164 26.71 -0.89 -8.49
C GLU A 164 25.20 -1.01 -8.73
N LEU A 165 24.62 -2.19 -8.47
CA LEU A 165 23.19 -2.42 -8.67
C LEU A 165 22.33 -1.69 -7.64
N GLU A 166 22.82 -1.58 -6.41
CA GLU A 166 22.19 -0.78 -5.35
C GLU A 166 22.17 0.70 -5.73
N LYS A 167 23.28 1.26 -6.22
CA LYS A 167 23.33 2.65 -6.72
C LYS A 167 22.44 2.86 -7.94
N LEU A 168 22.35 1.87 -8.83
CA LEU A 168 21.41 1.92 -9.96
C LEU A 168 19.96 1.97 -9.45
N SER A 169 19.60 1.10 -8.50
CA SER A 169 18.27 1.07 -7.88
C SER A 169 17.95 2.38 -7.15
N PHE A 170 18.94 2.98 -6.48
CA PHE A 170 18.82 4.31 -5.90
C PHE A 170 18.53 5.37 -6.96
N GLY A 171 19.26 5.38 -8.08
CA GLY A 171 19.04 6.31 -9.19
C GLY A 171 17.64 6.17 -9.81
N VAL A 172 17.20 4.92 -10.03
CA VAL A 172 15.84 4.62 -10.50
C VAL A 172 14.80 5.12 -9.49
N ALA A 173 15.04 4.93 -8.18
CA ALA A 173 14.13 5.39 -7.14
C ALA A 173 13.94 6.92 -7.16
N ILE A 174 15.02 7.68 -7.35
CA ILE A 174 14.94 9.15 -7.50
C ILE A 174 14.12 9.55 -8.73
N VAL A 175 14.35 8.90 -9.88
CA VAL A 175 13.58 9.18 -11.11
C VAL A 175 12.10 8.88 -10.93
N LEU A 176 11.76 7.77 -10.26
CA LEU A 176 10.37 7.40 -9.95
C LEU A 176 9.69 8.45 -9.06
N LEU A 177 10.37 8.94 -8.02
CA LEU A 177 9.84 9.98 -7.13
C LEU A 177 9.68 11.35 -7.82
N ILE A 178 10.59 11.71 -8.72
CA ILE A 178 10.45 12.92 -9.55
C ILE A 178 9.23 12.77 -10.47
N SER A 179 9.08 11.60 -11.09
CA SER A 179 7.93 11.28 -11.96
C SER A 179 6.63 11.30 -11.16
N TYR A 180 6.65 10.82 -9.92
CA TYR A 180 5.53 10.89 -9.00
C TYR A 180 5.13 12.33 -8.67
N ALA A 181 6.10 13.17 -8.29
CA ALA A 181 5.86 14.57 -7.99
C ALA A 181 5.30 15.33 -9.20
N ALA A 182 5.80 15.04 -10.41
CA ALA A 182 5.26 15.59 -11.65
C ALA A 182 3.82 15.10 -11.90
N GLY A 183 3.54 13.82 -11.70
CA GLY A 183 2.19 13.23 -11.78
C GLY A 183 1.22 13.82 -10.75
N LEU A 184 1.70 14.15 -9.55
CA LEU A 184 0.93 14.82 -8.51
C LEU A 184 0.58 16.26 -8.92
N ILE A 185 1.53 17.01 -9.47
CA ILE A 185 1.26 18.35 -10.01
C ILE A 185 0.26 18.26 -11.17
N PHE A 186 0.39 17.24 -12.02
CA PHE A 186 -0.53 17.00 -13.12
C PHE A 186 -1.96 16.76 -12.63
N SER A 187 -2.14 15.83 -11.70
CA SER A 187 -3.45 15.43 -11.18
C SER A 187 -4.09 16.46 -10.24
N LEU A 188 -3.32 17.13 -9.37
CA LEU A 188 -3.87 18.06 -8.37
C LEU A 188 -3.99 19.50 -8.87
N LYS A 189 -3.20 19.90 -9.88
CA LYS A 189 -3.12 21.31 -10.32
C LYS A 189 -3.51 21.50 -11.78
N THR A 190 -2.88 20.81 -12.73
CA THR A 190 -3.07 21.15 -14.16
C THR A 190 -4.30 20.47 -14.79
N HIS A 191 -4.66 19.27 -14.33
CA HIS A 191 -5.78 18.47 -14.87
C HIS A 191 -6.76 18.03 -13.77
N ARG A 192 -6.92 18.86 -12.73
CA ARG A 192 -7.73 18.57 -11.55
C ARG A 192 -9.14 18.07 -11.90
N ASP A 193 -9.76 18.69 -12.90
CA ASP A 193 -11.15 18.40 -13.29
C ASP A 193 -11.33 17.00 -13.91
N VAL A 194 -10.24 16.41 -14.43
CA VAL A 194 -10.24 15.04 -14.97
C VAL A 194 -10.07 13.99 -13.86
N PHE A 195 -9.29 14.31 -12.82
CA PHE A 195 -8.95 13.38 -11.74
C PHE A 195 -9.84 13.49 -10.51
N ASN A 196 -10.49 14.63 -10.31
CA ASN A 196 -11.43 14.84 -9.22
C ASN A 196 -12.79 15.35 -9.72
N PRO A 197 -13.49 14.58 -10.59
CA PRO A 197 -14.76 15.02 -11.18
C PRO A 197 -15.90 15.15 -10.15
N TYR A 198 -15.76 14.53 -8.98
CA TYR A 198 -16.74 14.59 -7.89
C TYR A 198 -16.44 15.68 -6.86
N GLY A 199 -15.29 16.36 -6.93
CA GLY A 199 -14.92 17.41 -5.98
C GLY A 199 -15.71 18.71 -6.13
N ASP A 200 -16.30 18.96 -7.30
CA ASP A 200 -17.11 20.15 -7.59
C ASP A 200 -18.63 19.85 -7.68
N ALA A 201 -19.02 18.57 -7.67
CA ALA A 201 -20.43 18.20 -7.53
C ALA A 201 -20.79 18.35 -6.04
N GLY A 202 -21.62 19.33 -5.71
CA GLY A 202 -22.10 19.63 -4.35
C GLY A 202 -22.96 18.53 -3.70
N GLU A 203 -22.56 17.26 -3.81
CA GLU A 203 -22.91 16.26 -2.81
C GLU A 203 -22.24 16.72 -1.51
N GLU A 204 -23.04 17.20 -0.57
CA GLU A 204 -22.61 17.43 0.81
C GLU A 204 -21.95 16.13 1.31
N GLU A 205 -20.62 16.08 1.30
CA GLU A 205 -19.92 15.03 2.03
C GLU A 205 -20.46 15.06 3.45
N PRO A 206 -20.99 13.94 3.97
CA PRO A 206 -21.62 13.95 5.27
C PRO A 206 -20.61 14.51 6.27
N PRO A 207 -21.02 15.48 7.13
CA PRO A 207 -20.09 16.27 7.91
C PRO A 207 -19.12 15.33 8.63
N HIS A 208 -17.84 15.44 8.25
CA HIS A 208 -16.82 14.59 8.84
C HIS A 208 -16.81 14.83 10.34
N ARG A 209 -17.09 13.75 11.08
CA ARG A 209 -17.41 13.78 12.52
C ARG A 209 -16.26 14.30 13.38
N TRP A 210 -15.05 14.37 12.83
CA TRP A 210 -13.85 14.79 13.53
C TRP A 210 -13.47 16.22 13.18
N THR A 211 -13.10 16.98 14.21
CA THR A 211 -12.36 18.22 14.05
C THR A 211 -10.93 17.90 13.63
N VAL A 212 -10.22 18.82 12.96
CA VAL A 212 -8.82 18.63 12.52
C VAL A 212 -7.93 18.15 13.67
N ARG A 213 -8.09 18.74 14.87
CA ARG A 213 -7.33 18.34 16.06
C ARG A 213 -7.62 16.91 16.49
N ARG A 214 -8.88 16.47 16.47
CA ARG A 214 -9.25 15.09 16.82
C ARG A 214 -8.73 14.12 15.76
N ALA A 215 -8.86 14.46 14.48
CA ALA A 215 -8.34 13.66 13.39
C ALA A 215 -6.81 13.51 13.48
N ALA A 216 -6.07 14.58 13.76
CA ALA A 216 -4.61 14.51 13.96
C ALA A 216 -4.21 13.59 15.14
N VAL A 217 -4.97 13.63 16.25
CA VAL A 217 -4.74 12.71 17.39
C VAL A 217 -5.01 11.26 16.99
N TYR A 218 -6.12 10.98 16.31
CA TYR A 218 -6.43 9.64 15.83
C TYR A 218 -5.43 9.14 14.79
N LEU A 219 -4.95 10.03 13.91
CA LEU A 219 -3.90 9.70 12.93
C LEU A 219 -2.62 9.25 13.65
N ALA A 220 -2.18 10.01 14.66
CA ALA A 220 -0.99 9.66 15.43
C ALA A 220 -1.16 8.36 16.21
N LEU A 221 -2.30 8.16 16.88
CA LEU A 221 -2.59 6.93 17.62
C LEU A 221 -2.69 5.72 16.69
N ALA A 222 -3.33 5.87 15.53
CA ALA A 222 -3.45 4.81 14.54
C ALA A 222 -2.09 4.47 13.95
N ALA A 223 -1.24 5.45 13.64
CA ALA A 223 0.12 5.22 13.15
C ALA A 223 0.97 4.42 14.16
N VAL A 224 0.89 4.76 15.45
CA VAL A 224 1.55 3.99 16.52
C VAL A 224 0.97 2.58 16.61
N ALA A 225 -0.36 2.43 16.57
CA ALA A 225 -1.01 1.12 16.63
C ALA A 225 -0.64 0.23 15.44
N VAL A 226 -0.61 0.80 14.22
CA VAL A 226 -0.09 0.11 13.03
C VAL A 226 1.36 -0.28 13.27
N GLY A 227 2.21 0.62 13.77
CA GLY A 227 3.61 0.31 14.06
C GLY A 227 3.80 -0.88 15.01
N VAL A 228 3.10 -0.87 16.17
CA VAL A 228 3.17 -1.98 17.14
C VAL A 228 2.64 -3.27 16.53
N MET A 229 1.52 -3.24 15.79
CA MET A 229 0.98 -4.45 15.16
C MET A 229 1.87 -4.94 14.01
N SER A 230 2.52 -4.04 13.27
CA SER A 230 3.48 -4.37 12.22
C SER A 230 4.73 -5.02 12.77
N GLU A 231 5.25 -4.57 13.92
CA GLU A 231 6.38 -5.20 14.59
C GLU A 231 6.06 -6.66 14.96
N ILE A 232 4.90 -6.91 15.59
CA ILE A 232 4.43 -8.27 15.93
C ILE A 232 4.18 -9.11 14.68
N LEU A 233 3.54 -8.51 13.66
CA LEU A 233 3.26 -9.18 12.39
C LEU A 233 4.57 -9.62 11.73
N VAL A 234 5.50 -8.71 11.52
CA VAL A 234 6.77 -8.95 10.82
C VAL A 234 7.64 -9.91 11.62
N GLY A 235 7.74 -9.74 12.95
CA GLY A 235 8.53 -10.61 13.82
C GLY A 235 8.06 -12.07 13.81
N SER A 236 6.78 -12.33 13.51
CA SER A 236 6.22 -13.68 13.42
C SER A 236 6.19 -14.26 12.00
N ILE A 237 6.53 -13.50 10.95
CA ILE A 237 6.44 -13.94 9.55
C ILE A 237 7.28 -15.19 9.30
N SER A 238 8.56 -15.17 9.67
CA SER A 238 9.51 -16.23 9.28
C SER A 238 9.17 -17.58 9.89
N ASP A 239 8.68 -17.59 11.14
CA ASP A 239 8.30 -18.82 11.83
C ASP A 239 6.91 -19.28 11.39
N ALA A 240 5.95 -18.37 11.22
CA ALA A 240 4.64 -18.72 10.68
C ALA A 240 4.73 -19.27 9.26
N SER A 241 5.59 -18.70 8.40
CA SER A 241 5.77 -19.19 7.03
C SER A 241 6.33 -20.61 7.00
N LYS A 242 7.29 -20.93 7.89
CA LYS A 242 7.86 -22.28 8.02
C LYS A 242 6.82 -23.29 8.49
N ASP A 243 6.04 -22.94 9.51
CA ASP A 243 5.03 -23.84 10.08
C ASP A 243 3.88 -24.13 9.10
N ILE A 244 3.48 -23.15 8.28
CA ILE A 244 2.42 -23.32 7.27
C ILE A 244 2.98 -23.99 5.99
N GLY A 245 4.30 -23.99 5.79
CA GLY A 245 4.93 -24.50 4.58
C GLY A 245 4.79 -23.57 3.37
N LEU A 246 4.67 -22.26 3.61
CA LEU A 246 4.61 -21.22 2.57
C LEU A 246 5.92 -20.44 2.54
N SER A 247 6.31 -19.96 1.36
CA SER A 247 7.47 -19.07 1.24
C SER A 247 7.16 -17.68 1.80
N GLN A 248 8.18 -16.98 2.30
CA GLN A 248 8.05 -15.59 2.72
C GLN A 248 7.61 -14.69 1.55
N PHE A 249 8.08 -14.98 0.33
CA PHE A 249 7.54 -14.38 -0.88
C PHE A 249 6.02 -14.51 -0.99
N PHE A 250 5.46 -15.72 -0.82
CA PHE A 250 4.00 -15.92 -0.90
C PHE A 250 3.27 -15.15 0.18
N VAL A 251 3.78 -15.16 1.42
CA VAL A 251 3.22 -14.40 2.54
C VAL A 251 3.24 -12.90 2.25
N GLY A 252 4.34 -12.38 1.69
CA GLY A 252 4.46 -10.99 1.27
C GLY A 252 3.46 -10.59 0.19
N VAL A 253 3.39 -11.37 -0.91
CA VAL A 253 2.52 -11.10 -2.06
C VAL A 253 1.05 -11.14 -1.70
N PHE A 254 0.61 -12.11 -0.89
CA PHE A 254 -0.81 -12.29 -0.63
C PHE A 254 -1.25 -11.75 0.72
N VAL A 255 -0.54 -12.08 1.81
CA VAL A 255 -1.02 -11.73 3.14
C VAL A 255 -0.69 -10.27 3.47
N VAL A 256 0.60 -9.90 3.38
CA VAL A 256 1.06 -8.56 3.76
C VAL A 256 0.45 -7.49 2.86
N ALA A 257 0.45 -7.70 1.54
CA ALA A 257 -0.15 -6.77 0.59
C ALA A 257 -1.65 -6.54 0.82
N ILE A 258 -2.42 -7.60 1.11
CA ILE A 258 -3.85 -7.47 1.40
C ILE A 258 -4.06 -6.73 2.72
N VAL A 259 -3.33 -7.08 3.76
CA VAL A 259 -3.48 -6.47 5.09
C VAL A 259 -3.19 -4.97 5.05
N GLY A 260 -2.10 -4.56 4.40
CA GLY A 260 -1.70 -3.16 4.29
C GLY A 260 -2.74 -2.29 3.56
N ASN A 261 -3.44 -2.86 2.57
CA ASN A 261 -4.37 -2.14 1.71
C ASN A 261 -5.86 -2.49 1.94
N ALA A 262 -6.18 -3.32 2.94
CA ALA A 262 -7.53 -3.83 3.18
C ALA A 262 -8.60 -2.74 3.33
N ALA A 263 -8.25 -1.61 3.95
CA ALA A 263 -9.16 -0.48 4.10
C ALA A 263 -9.50 0.16 2.75
N GLU A 264 -8.51 0.37 1.88
CA GLU A 264 -8.71 0.90 0.53
C GLU A 264 -9.51 -0.08 -0.34
N HIS A 265 -9.21 -1.37 -0.24
CA HIS A 265 -9.91 -2.45 -0.95
C HIS A 265 -11.40 -2.45 -0.64
N TRP A 266 -11.74 -2.34 0.65
CA TRP A 266 -13.13 -2.24 1.09
C TRP A 266 -13.83 -1.01 0.54
N VAL A 267 -13.16 0.15 0.55
CA VAL A 267 -13.74 1.40 0.03
C VAL A 267 -13.99 1.29 -1.47
N ALA A 268 -13.05 0.76 -2.25
CA ALA A 268 -13.19 0.58 -3.70
C ALA A 268 -14.43 -0.28 -4.06
N VAL A 269 -14.60 -1.41 -3.38
CA VAL A 269 -15.77 -2.29 -3.59
C VAL A 269 -17.07 -1.60 -3.17
N LEU A 270 -17.06 -0.87 -2.06
CA LEU A 270 -18.23 -0.15 -1.55
C LEU A 270 -18.69 0.97 -2.48
N VAL A 271 -17.76 1.76 -3.06
CA VAL A 271 -18.11 2.83 -3.99
C VAL A 271 -18.57 2.27 -5.34
N ALA A 272 -18.00 1.15 -5.79
CA ALA A 272 -18.48 0.44 -6.99
C ALA A 272 -19.92 -0.07 -6.81
N ALA A 273 -20.25 -0.63 -5.65
CA ALA A 273 -21.62 -1.06 -5.31
C ALA A 273 -22.63 0.09 -5.39
N LYS A 274 -22.18 1.31 -5.06
CA LYS A 274 -22.95 2.57 -5.12
C LYS A 274 -22.95 3.24 -6.50
N ASP A 275 -22.56 2.51 -7.54
CA ASP A 275 -22.47 3.01 -8.92
C ASP A 275 -21.43 4.11 -9.17
N LYS A 276 -20.43 4.23 -8.30
CA LYS A 276 -19.31 5.15 -8.47
C LYS A 276 -18.08 4.39 -8.96
N MET A 277 -18.21 3.72 -10.11
CA MET A 277 -17.14 2.90 -10.69
C MET A 277 -15.89 3.72 -11.04
N ASP A 278 -16.06 4.98 -11.45
CA ASP A 278 -14.96 5.95 -11.59
C ASP A 278 -14.05 6.02 -10.36
N LEU A 279 -14.65 6.13 -9.17
CA LEU A 279 -13.91 6.20 -7.92
C LEU A 279 -13.22 4.86 -7.63
N ALA A 280 -13.90 3.74 -7.86
CA ALA A 280 -13.31 2.41 -7.65
C ALA A 280 -12.08 2.19 -8.55
N VAL A 281 -12.18 2.57 -9.83
CA VAL A 281 -11.09 2.47 -10.80
C VAL A 281 -9.92 3.36 -10.39
N ASN A 282 -10.20 4.60 -9.99
CA ASN A 282 -9.17 5.53 -9.53
C ASN A 282 -8.50 5.07 -8.23
N ILE A 283 -9.24 4.46 -7.29
CA ILE A 283 -8.66 3.89 -6.07
C ILE A 283 -7.73 2.73 -6.44
N ALA A 284 -8.20 1.77 -7.25
CA ALA A 284 -7.41 0.59 -7.59
C ALA A 284 -6.16 0.92 -8.43
N ILE A 285 -6.31 1.56 -9.59
CA ILE A 285 -5.16 1.85 -10.48
C ILE A 285 -4.29 2.96 -9.87
N GLY A 286 -4.90 3.96 -9.24
CA GLY A 286 -4.17 5.05 -8.58
C GLY A 286 -3.32 4.55 -7.43
N SER A 287 -3.85 3.68 -6.56
CA SER A 287 -3.08 3.04 -5.47
C SER A 287 -1.93 2.19 -6.05
N SER A 288 -2.16 1.38 -7.11
CA SER A 288 -1.07 0.67 -7.79
C SER A 288 0.02 1.59 -8.33
N ALA A 289 -0.36 2.71 -8.96
CA ALA A 289 0.60 3.69 -9.48
C ALA A 289 1.38 4.34 -8.33
N GLN A 290 0.75 4.64 -7.19
CA GLN A 290 1.41 5.16 -5.99
C GLN A 290 2.37 4.14 -5.38
N VAL A 291 1.99 2.87 -5.31
CA VAL A 291 2.89 1.81 -4.83
C VAL A 291 4.16 1.76 -5.69
N ALA A 292 4.01 1.82 -7.02
CA ALA A 292 5.14 1.76 -7.94
C ALA A 292 5.99 3.04 -7.99
N LEU A 293 5.37 4.22 -7.96
CA LEU A 293 6.03 5.53 -8.12
C LEU A 293 6.49 6.16 -6.82
N PHE A 294 5.93 5.75 -5.69
CA PHE A 294 6.20 6.36 -4.38
C PHE A 294 6.62 5.33 -3.33
N VAL A 295 5.80 4.30 -3.05
CA VAL A 295 6.09 3.36 -1.94
C VAL A 295 7.39 2.59 -2.20
N ALA A 296 7.50 1.92 -3.35
CA ALA A 296 8.69 1.16 -3.74
C ALA A 296 9.98 2.01 -3.71
N PRO A 297 10.05 3.19 -4.36
CA PRO A 297 11.26 3.99 -4.33
C PRO A 297 11.55 4.60 -2.95
N VAL A 298 10.55 4.97 -2.15
CA VAL A 298 10.77 5.39 -0.75
C VAL A 298 11.43 4.26 0.05
N LEU A 299 10.93 3.03 -0.09
CA LEU A 299 11.49 1.87 0.61
C LEU A 299 12.94 1.57 0.18
N VAL A 300 13.25 1.72 -1.12
CA VAL A 300 14.64 1.66 -1.60
C VAL A 300 15.50 2.70 -0.89
N LEU A 301 15.10 3.97 -0.89
CA LEU A 301 15.90 5.04 -0.26
C LEU A 301 16.05 4.84 1.26
N VAL A 302 14.98 4.42 1.94
CA VAL A 302 14.97 4.15 3.38
C VAL A 302 15.85 2.95 3.73
N SER A 303 15.92 1.94 2.88
CA SER A 303 16.75 0.74 3.12
C SER A 303 18.25 1.06 3.31
N PHE A 304 18.76 2.14 2.71
CA PHE A 304 20.14 2.61 2.92
C PHE A 304 20.40 3.17 4.33
N LEU A 305 19.34 3.46 5.10
CA LEU A 305 19.43 4.09 6.41
C LEU A 305 19.07 3.14 7.56
N VAL A 306 18.10 2.24 7.36
CA VAL A 306 17.52 1.44 8.46
C VAL A 306 17.68 -0.07 8.29
N GLY A 307 17.93 -0.54 7.07
CA GLY A 307 18.10 -1.96 6.80
C GLY A 307 19.52 -2.44 7.12
N PRO A 308 19.71 -3.76 7.30
CA PRO A 308 21.03 -4.34 7.45
C PRO A 308 21.88 -4.17 6.19
N GLU A 309 21.25 -4.17 5.01
CA GLU A 309 21.86 -3.87 3.71
C GLU A 309 20.86 -3.08 2.84
N PRO A 310 21.34 -2.31 1.85
CA PRO A 310 20.46 -1.66 0.88
C PRO A 310 19.62 -2.65 0.08
N MET A 311 18.37 -2.28 -0.22
CA MET A 311 17.45 -3.06 -1.03
C MET A 311 17.57 -2.64 -2.50
N ALA A 312 17.97 -3.56 -3.37
CA ALA A 312 17.92 -3.36 -4.82
C ALA A 312 16.53 -3.67 -5.39
N LEU A 313 16.15 -2.98 -6.47
CA LEU A 313 14.90 -3.20 -7.22
C LEU A 313 15.03 -4.41 -8.16
N VAL A 314 15.31 -5.57 -7.57
CA VAL A 314 15.37 -6.87 -8.26
C VAL A 314 14.33 -7.77 -7.64
N PHE A 315 13.20 -7.87 -8.35
CA PHE A 315 12.05 -8.67 -7.97
C PHE A 315 12.18 -10.11 -8.47
#